data_AF-A0A2T5LRU3-F1
#
_entry.id   AF-A0A2T5LRU3-F1
#
_cell.length_a   1.000
_cell.length_b   1.000
_cell.length_c   1.000
_cell.angle_alpha   90.00
_cell.angle_beta   90.00
_cell.angle_gamma   90.00
#
_symmetry.space_group_name_H-M   'P 1'
#
loop_
_entity.id
_entity.type
_entity.pdbx_description
1 polymer ?
#
loop_
_entity_poly.entity_id
_entity_poly.type
_entity_poly.pdbx_seq_one_letter_code
_entity_poly.pdbx_strand_id
1 'polypeptide(L)'
;SLPFNPNSFHRIHMPLFNKRFTPRYLFRLVAPRTAGETTSLTVVSSAATSGQTQDIFHLPAHRAASLLLSHLLWQRGHEDGCNLMSWTSSLLFALQYALYRHHQDGDSLSQIILIILDTQQFSKGTLVQGMEIIRAFGGVDRELQRFLEFRESKLP
;
A
#
# COMPACT_ATOMS: atom_id res chain seq x y z
N SER A 1 10.40 8.12 6.39
CA SER A 1 9.94 7.68 5.06
C SER A 1 10.15 8.80 4.07
N LEU A 2 10.63 8.50 2.86
CA LEU A 2 10.74 9.49 1.78
C LEU A 2 9.36 9.74 1.16
N PRO A 3 8.97 10.98 0.85
CA PRO A 3 7.71 11.26 0.16
C PRO A 3 7.68 10.66 -1.26
N PHE A 4 6.50 10.21 -1.68
CA PHE A 4 6.23 9.92 -3.09
C PHE A 4 6.36 11.18 -3.95
N ASN A 5 6.89 11.02 -5.15
CA ASN A 5 7.21 12.05 -6.11
C ASN A 5 6.73 11.68 -7.53
N PRO A 6 5.41 11.63 -7.77
CA PRO A 6 4.88 11.40 -9.10
C PRO A 6 5.22 12.55 -10.06
N ASN A 7 5.61 12.21 -11.29
CA ASN A 7 5.81 13.14 -12.39
C ASN A 7 4.46 13.72 -12.90
N SER A 8 4.51 14.66 -13.85
CA SER A 8 3.32 15.30 -14.41
C SER A 8 2.34 14.30 -15.05
N PHE A 9 2.83 13.28 -15.74
CA PHE A 9 2.01 12.24 -16.36
C PHE A 9 1.27 11.39 -15.34
N HIS A 10 1.90 11.02 -14.22
CA HIS A 10 1.22 10.30 -13.14
C HIS A 10 0.20 11.20 -12.43
N ARG A 11 0.55 12.47 -12.18
CA ARG A 11 -0.28 13.39 -11.39
C ARG A 11 -1.66 13.66 -11.98
N ILE A 12 -1.87 13.50 -13.29
CA ILE A 12 -3.21 13.65 -13.89
C ILE A 12 -4.20 12.60 -13.34
N HIS A 13 -3.70 11.46 -12.88
CA HIS A 13 -4.48 10.35 -12.31
C HIS A 13 -4.57 10.39 -10.78
N MET A 14 -4.02 11.44 -10.13
CA MET A 14 -3.86 11.51 -8.68
C MET A 14 -4.47 12.78 -8.05
N PRO A 15 -5.79 13.03 -8.21
CA PRO A 15 -6.45 14.22 -7.72
C PRO A 15 -6.40 14.42 -6.19
N LEU A 16 -6.48 13.36 -5.37
CA LEU A 16 -6.36 13.43 -3.91
C LEU A 16 -4.94 13.73 -3.48
N PHE A 17 -3.94 13.10 -4.10
CA PHE A 17 -2.54 13.44 -3.88
C PHE A 17 -2.26 14.93 -4.18
N ASN A 18 -2.77 15.44 -5.31
CA ASN A 18 -2.63 16.85 -5.68
C ASN A 18 -3.32 17.78 -4.68
N LYS A 19 -4.50 17.39 -4.17
CA LYS A 19 -5.22 18.10 -3.10
C LYS A 19 -4.62 17.88 -1.71
N ARG A 20 -3.57 17.05 -1.58
CA ARG A 20 -2.93 16.68 -0.31
C ARG A 20 -3.94 16.09 0.68
N PHE A 21 -4.92 15.36 0.16
CA PHE A 21 -5.92 14.71 0.98
C PHE A 21 -5.36 13.38 1.49
N THR A 22 -5.40 13.21 2.81
CA THR A 22 -5.09 11.94 3.48
C THR A 22 -6.01 11.83 4.69
N PRO A 23 -6.72 10.70 4.89
CA PRO A 23 -7.50 10.48 6.10
C PRO A 23 -6.61 10.65 7.33
N ARG A 24 -7.12 11.36 8.36
CA ARG A 24 -6.32 11.67 9.56
C ARG A 24 -5.78 10.42 10.25
N TYR A 25 -6.60 9.37 10.31
CA TYR A 25 -6.21 8.11 10.92
C TYR A 25 -6.12 7.01 9.87
N LEU A 26 -4.99 6.31 9.89
CA LEU A 26 -4.79 5.09 9.13
C LEU A 26 -4.45 3.94 10.07
N PHE A 27 -4.85 2.74 9.66
CA PHE A 27 -4.72 1.52 10.42
C PHE A 27 -3.86 0.53 9.64
N ARG A 28 -2.97 -0.17 10.35
CA ARG A 28 -2.20 -1.30 9.82
C ARG A 28 -2.20 -2.42 10.83
N LEU A 29 -2.33 -3.65 10.34
CA LEU A 29 -2.11 -4.84 11.14
C LEU A 29 -0.72 -5.40 10.91
N VAL A 30 -0.10 -5.85 11.99
CA VAL A 30 1.16 -6.59 12.00
C VAL A 30 0.89 -7.92 12.67
N ALA A 31 1.23 -9.00 12.00
CA ALA A 31 1.14 -10.36 12.49
C ALA A 31 2.47 -11.08 12.18
N PRO A 32 2.75 -12.26 12.76
CA PRO A 32 4.06 -12.93 12.63
C PRO A 32 4.55 -13.12 11.18
N ARG A 33 3.64 -13.26 10.22
CA ARG A 33 3.94 -13.44 8.78
C ARG A 33 3.70 -12.20 7.93
N THR A 34 3.70 -11.01 8.53
CA THR A 34 3.55 -9.75 7.78
C THR A 34 4.89 -9.36 7.16
N ALA A 35 4.88 -9.09 5.85
CA ALA A 35 6.03 -8.57 5.11
C ALA A 35 6.56 -7.25 5.67
N GLY A 36 7.88 -7.08 5.60
CA GLY A 36 8.62 -5.94 6.10
C GLY A 36 8.86 -5.98 7.61
N GLU A 37 9.54 -4.95 8.12
CA GLU A 37 9.82 -4.81 9.55
C GLU A 37 8.93 -3.74 10.15
N THR A 38 8.34 -4.06 11.30
CA THR A 38 7.54 -3.08 12.04
C THR A 38 7.86 -3.14 13.52
N THR A 39 8.20 -1.99 14.09
CA THR A 39 8.39 -1.77 15.52
C THR A 39 7.38 -0.76 16.03
N SER A 40 7.41 -0.44 17.33
CA SER A 40 6.61 0.65 17.89
C SER A 40 6.98 2.04 17.32
N LEU A 41 8.15 2.17 16.68
CA LEU A 41 8.69 3.45 16.20
C LEU A 41 8.79 3.53 14.67
N THR A 42 8.89 2.38 13.99
CA THR A 42 9.22 2.34 12.57
C THR A 42 8.39 1.31 11.82
N VAL A 43 8.06 1.65 10.57
CA VAL A 43 7.45 0.74 9.59
C VAL A 43 8.31 0.79 8.35
N VAL A 44 8.93 -0.33 7.99
CA VAL A 44 9.92 -0.44 6.91
C VAL A 44 9.51 -1.57 5.97
N SER A 45 9.42 -1.30 4.68
CA SER A 45 9.10 -2.32 3.68
C SER A 45 10.26 -3.27 3.45
N SER A 46 10.00 -4.47 2.92
CA SER A 46 11.03 -5.48 2.63
C SER A 46 12.11 -4.97 1.66
N ALA A 47 11.76 -4.12 0.68
CA ALA A 47 12.77 -3.50 -0.18
C ALA A 47 13.69 -2.53 0.59
N ALA A 48 13.12 -1.76 1.54
CA ALA A 48 13.87 -0.74 2.27
C ALA A 48 14.86 -1.35 3.27
N THR A 49 14.54 -2.51 3.86
CA THR A 49 15.50 -3.28 4.69
C THR A 49 16.71 -3.75 3.87
N SER A 50 16.51 -3.99 2.57
CA SER A 50 17.56 -4.33 1.61
C SER A 50 18.23 -3.11 0.96
N GLY A 51 17.97 -1.90 1.45
CA GLY A 51 18.51 -0.63 0.93
C GLY A 51 17.83 -0.11 -0.35
N GLN A 52 16.81 -0.80 -0.87
CA GLN A 52 16.06 -0.40 -2.05
C GLN A 52 14.91 0.53 -1.66
N THR A 53 15.14 1.83 -1.76
CA THR A 53 14.19 2.88 -1.35
C THR A 53 13.67 3.72 -2.51
N GLN A 54 13.91 3.27 -3.75
CA GLN A 54 13.48 3.98 -4.95
C GLN A 54 11.96 4.11 -4.97
N ASP A 55 11.46 5.31 -5.22
CA ASP A 55 10.03 5.57 -5.39
C ASP A 55 9.46 4.79 -6.60
N ILE A 56 8.28 4.20 -6.43
CA ILE A 56 7.55 3.50 -7.50
C ILE A 56 7.35 4.37 -8.74
N PHE A 57 7.19 5.69 -8.58
CA PHE A 57 7.02 6.63 -9.70
C PHE A 57 8.31 6.90 -10.49
N HIS A 58 9.46 6.46 -9.99
CA HIS A 58 10.75 6.57 -10.66
C HIS A 58 11.22 5.22 -11.26
N LEU A 59 10.42 4.16 -11.12
CA LEU A 59 10.68 2.88 -11.76
C LEU A 59 10.22 2.89 -13.22
N PRO A 60 10.80 2.04 -14.09
CA PRO A 60 10.22 1.78 -15.41
C PRO A 60 8.76 1.36 -15.28
N ALA A 61 7.87 1.90 -16.12
CA ALA A 61 6.43 1.78 -15.95
C ALA A 61 5.94 0.31 -15.85
N HIS A 62 6.48 -0.59 -16.67
CA HIS A 62 6.13 -2.02 -16.62
C HIS A 62 6.57 -2.68 -15.30
N ARG A 63 7.74 -2.29 -14.78
CA ARG A 63 8.26 -2.79 -13.49
C ARG A 63 7.43 -2.25 -12.33
N ALA A 64 7.06 -0.97 -12.38
CA ALA A 64 6.18 -0.36 -11.38
C ALA A 64 4.80 -1.05 -11.35
N ALA A 65 4.19 -1.27 -12.52
CA ALA A 65 2.91 -1.94 -12.64
C ALA A 65 2.96 -3.39 -12.12
N SER A 66 4.01 -4.14 -12.49
CA SER A 66 4.22 -5.51 -12.02
C SER A 66 4.40 -5.57 -10.49
N LEU A 67 5.26 -4.73 -9.91
CA LEU A 67 5.44 -4.68 -8.45
C LEU A 67 4.14 -4.29 -7.72
N LEU A 68 3.40 -3.32 -8.26
CA LEU A 68 2.11 -2.91 -7.70
C LEU A 68 1.09 -4.05 -7.74
N LEU A 69 0.98 -4.75 -8.86
CA LEU A 69 0.06 -5.88 -9.02
C LEU A 69 0.41 -7.02 -8.06
N SER A 70 1.69 -7.42 -8.00
CA SER A 70 2.17 -8.44 -7.06
C SER A 70 1.89 -8.08 -5.61
N HIS A 71 2.08 -6.80 -5.25
CA HIS A 71 1.76 -6.27 -3.92
C HIS A 71 0.26 -6.33 -3.60
N LEU A 72 -0.59 -5.92 -4.54
CA LEU A 72 -2.06 -5.89 -4.36
C LEU A 72 -2.66 -7.29 -4.24
N LEU A 73 -2.11 -8.26 -4.97
CA LEU A 73 -2.57 -9.64 -4.99
C LEU A 73 -1.89 -10.52 -3.92
N TRP A 74 -0.98 -9.95 -3.11
CA TRP A 74 -0.16 -10.68 -2.15
C TRP A 74 0.51 -11.92 -2.76
N GLN A 75 1.03 -11.77 -3.99
CA GLN A 75 1.69 -12.88 -4.67
C GLN A 75 2.90 -13.37 -3.87
N ARG A 76 3.17 -14.68 -3.91
CA ARG A 76 4.33 -15.24 -3.23
C ARG A 76 5.61 -14.61 -3.80
N GLY A 77 6.50 -14.15 -2.93
CA GLY A 77 7.74 -13.47 -3.33
C GLY A 77 7.56 -11.98 -3.69
N HIS A 78 6.35 -11.41 -3.59
CA HIS A 78 6.16 -9.98 -3.86
C HIS A 78 7.05 -9.07 -2.99
N GLU A 79 7.49 -9.56 -1.83
CA GLU A 79 8.38 -8.84 -0.92
C GLU A 79 9.73 -8.47 -1.57
N ASP A 80 10.16 -9.23 -2.58
CA ASP A 80 11.40 -9.02 -3.31
C ASP A 80 11.32 -7.72 -4.13
N GLY A 81 11.84 -6.64 -3.55
CA GLY A 81 11.81 -5.31 -4.16
C GLY A 81 10.50 -4.54 -3.96
N CYS A 82 9.56 -5.03 -3.13
CA CYS A 82 8.38 -4.25 -2.75
C CYS A 82 8.74 -3.16 -1.72
N ASN A 83 8.63 -1.92 -2.17
CA ASN A 83 8.84 -0.70 -1.40
C ASN A 83 7.54 -0.13 -0.81
N LEU A 84 6.42 -0.85 -0.92
CA LEU A 84 5.10 -0.38 -0.51
C LEU A 84 4.70 -0.98 0.84
N MET A 85 3.97 -0.20 1.63
CA MET A 85 3.34 -0.66 2.87
C MET A 85 1.86 -0.31 2.84
N SER A 86 1.01 -1.32 2.97
CA SER A 86 -0.44 -1.14 2.98
C SER A 86 -0.94 -0.57 4.30
N TRP A 87 -1.89 0.37 4.18
CA TRP A 87 -2.64 1.01 5.25
C TRP A 87 -4.11 1.09 4.84
N THR A 88 -5.04 1.07 5.79
CA THR A 88 -6.47 1.27 5.55
C THR A 88 -7.01 2.44 6.36
N SER A 89 -8.01 3.15 5.84
CA SER A 89 -8.75 4.17 6.60
C SER A 89 -9.96 3.59 7.34
N SER A 90 -10.26 2.30 7.17
CA SER A 90 -11.38 1.62 7.82
C SER A 90 -10.88 0.75 8.98
N LEU A 91 -11.16 1.18 10.21
CA LEU A 91 -10.89 0.38 11.40
C LEU A 91 -11.64 -0.96 11.35
N LEU A 92 -12.89 -0.96 10.91
CA LEU A 92 -13.68 -2.18 10.78
C LEU A 92 -13.00 -3.18 9.83
N PHE A 93 -12.51 -2.71 8.68
CA PHE A 93 -11.78 -3.57 7.74
C PHE A 93 -10.49 -4.13 8.37
N ALA A 94 -9.75 -3.30 9.13
CA ALA A 94 -8.58 -3.77 9.86
C ALA A 94 -8.97 -4.88 10.86
N LEU A 95 -10.00 -4.68 11.68
CA LEU A 95 -10.44 -5.68 12.66
C LEU A 95 -10.94 -6.98 12.00
N GLN A 96 -11.70 -6.88 10.91
CA GLN A 96 -12.10 -8.04 10.12
C GLN A 96 -10.89 -8.80 9.56
N TYR A 97 -9.87 -8.08 9.09
CA TYR A 97 -8.64 -8.69 8.62
C TYR A 97 -7.87 -9.37 9.77
N ALA A 98 -7.85 -8.81 10.99
CA ALA A 98 -7.25 -9.49 12.16
C ALA A 98 -7.93 -10.84 12.44
N LEU A 99 -9.26 -10.87 12.42
CA LEU A 99 -10.01 -12.10 12.62
C LEU A 99 -9.77 -13.11 11.49
N TYR A 100 -9.68 -12.64 10.25
CA TYR A 100 -9.30 -13.48 9.11
C TYR A 100 -7.92 -14.10 9.32
N ARG A 101 -6.90 -13.32 9.70
CA ARG A 101 -5.55 -13.82 10.00
C ARG A 101 -5.56 -14.82 11.15
N HIS A 102 -6.29 -14.53 12.22
CA HIS A 102 -6.43 -15.48 13.31
C HIS A 102 -7.00 -16.83 12.86
N HIS A 103 -8.07 -16.80 12.07
CA HIS A 103 -8.76 -18.02 11.64
C HIS A 103 -8.02 -18.78 10.53
N GLN A 104 -7.55 -18.08 9.50
CA GLN A 104 -6.96 -18.70 8.30
C GLN A 104 -5.46 -18.97 8.47
N ASP A 105 -4.75 -18.06 9.12
CA ASP A 105 -3.30 -18.16 9.31
C ASP A 105 -2.92 -18.85 10.63
N GLY A 106 -3.87 -19.05 11.54
CA GLY A 106 -3.61 -19.62 12.87
C GLY A 106 -2.81 -18.68 13.79
N ASP A 107 -2.67 -17.41 13.41
CA ASP A 107 -1.94 -16.41 14.19
C ASP A 107 -2.70 -16.16 15.51
N SER A 108 -2.01 -16.15 16.66
CA SER A 108 -2.66 -15.80 17.92
C SER A 108 -3.11 -14.34 17.92
N LEU A 109 -4.32 -14.04 18.39
CA LEU A 109 -4.79 -12.65 18.53
C LEU A 109 -3.84 -11.80 19.38
N SER A 110 -3.16 -12.39 20.38
CA SER A 110 -2.16 -11.70 21.20
C SER A 110 -0.90 -11.29 20.45
N GLN A 111 -0.65 -11.86 19.27
CA GLN A 111 0.48 -11.55 18.39
C GLN A 111 0.07 -10.65 17.21
N ILE A 112 -1.22 -10.34 17.06
CA ILE A 112 -1.73 -9.43 16.03
C ILE A 112 -1.80 -8.02 16.62
N ILE A 113 -0.97 -7.13 16.11
CA ILE A 113 -0.83 -5.76 16.59
C ILE A 113 -1.56 -4.82 15.64
N LEU A 114 -2.46 -3.99 16.18
CA LEU A 114 -3.08 -2.89 15.46
C LEU A 114 -2.30 -1.60 15.69
N ILE A 115 -1.77 -1.04 14.60
CA ILE A 115 -1.11 0.25 14.57
C ILE A 115 -2.10 1.30 14.09
N ILE A 116 -2.16 2.39 14.83
CA ILE A 116 -2.96 3.58 14.50
C ILE A 116 -1.99 4.72 14.21
N LEU A 117 -2.07 5.27 13.01
CA LEU A 117 -1.23 6.35 12.53
C LEU A 117 -2.03 7.66 12.50
N ASP A 118 -1.59 8.70 13.20
CA ASP A 118 -2.07 10.07 12.94
C ASP A 118 -1.24 10.68 11.80
N THR A 119 -1.86 10.83 10.63
CA THR A 119 -1.17 11.26 9.41
C THR A 119 -0.75 12.73 9.44
N GLN A 120 -1.25 13.53 10.40
CA GLN A 120 -0.82 14.92 10.56
C GLN A 120 0.63 15.03 11.05
N GLN A 121 1.19 13.96 11.61
CA GLN A 121 2.58 13.90 12.07
C GLN A 121 3.59 13.63 10.94
N PHE A 122 3.12 13.44 9.70
CA PHE A 122 3.94 13.08 8.56
C PHE A 122 3.98 14.20 7.52
N SER A 123 5.11 14.30 6.82
CA SER A 123 5.24 15.20 5.68
C SER A 123 4.22 14.86 4.60
N LYS A 124 3.75 15.90 3.90
CA LYS A 124 2.88 15.73 2.73
C LYS A 124 3.56 14.86 1.69
N GLY A 125 2.80 13.96 1.08
CA GLY A 125 3.30 13.04 0.06
C GLY A 125 3.92 11.75 0.63
N THR A 126 4.04 11.57 1.95
CA THR A 126 4.46 10.29 2.55
C THR A 126 3.44 9.18 2.31
N LEU A 127 2.16 9.53 2.13
CA LEU A 127 1.07 8.61 1.91
C LEU A 127 0.38 8.94 0.59
N VAL A 128 -0.09 7.91 -0.09
CA VAL A 128 -0.80 8.01 -1.37
C VAL A 128 -1.91 6.97 -1.37
N GLN A 129 -3.06 7.31 -1.95
CA GLN A 129 -4.16 6.36 -2.05
C GLN A 129 -3.81 5.28 -3.08
N GLY A 130 -3.97 4.01 -2.71
CA GLY A 130 -3.67 2.88 -3.61
C GLY A 130 -4.39 2.95 -4.96
N MET A 131 -5.65 3.41 -4.99
CA MET A 131 -6.40 3.61 -6.24
C MET A 131 -5.78 4.63 -7.19
N GLU A 132 -5.11 5.66 -6.67
CA GLU A 132 -4.45 6.66 -7.51
C GLU A 132 -3.17 6.09 -8.15
N ILE A 133 -2.43 5.25 -7.41
CA ILE A 133 -1.28 4.53 -7.97
C ILE A 133 -1.76 3.54 -9.06
N ILE A 134 -2.84 2.81 -8.80
CA ILE A 134 -3.43 1.87 -9.77
C ILE A 134 -3.83 2.61 -11.05
N ARG A 135 -4.50 3.76 -10.96
CA ARG A 135 -4.85 4.56 -12.15
C ARG A 135 -3.62 5.07 -12.90
N ALA A 136 -2.59 5.51 -12.18
CA ALA A 136 -1.36 6.03 -12.77
C ALA A 136 -0.60 4.98 -13.60
N PHE A 137 -0.73 3.70 -13.26
CA PHE A 137 -0.07 2.59 -13.97
C PHE A 137 -1.02 1.65 -14.72
N GLY A 138 -2.33 1.85 -14.63
CA GLY A 138 -3.35 0.94 -15.17
C GLY A 138 -3.20 0.73 -16.68
N GLY A 139 -2.90 1.79 -17.44
CA GLY A 139 -2.69 1.70 -18.88
C GLY A 139 -1.44 0.91 -19.33
N VAL A 140 -0.59 0.47 -18.40
CA VAL A 140 0.70 -0.19 -18.69
C VAL A 140 0.60 -1.71 -18.56
N ASP A 141 -0.34 -2.22 -17.77
CA ASP A 141 -0.51 -3.65 -17.51
C ASP A 141 -2.00 -4.04 -17.60
N ARG A 142 -2.31 -5.06 -18.40
CA ARG A 142 -3.70 -5.46 -18.68
C ARG A 142 -4.40 -6.01 -17.45
N GLU A 143 -3.69 -6.68 -16.54
CA GLU A 143 -4.27 -7.24 -15.33
C GLU A 143 -4.53 -6.13 -14.30
N LEU A 144 -3.61 -5.18 -14.18
CA LEU A 144 -3.82 -3.99 -13.36
C LEU A 144 -4.98 -3.12 -13.89
N GLN A 145 -5.11 -3.00 -15.21
CA GLN A 145 -6.26 -2.33 -15.84
C GLN A 145 -7.58 -3.03 -15.50
N ARG A 146 -7.65 -4.37 -15.58
CA ARG A 146 -8.83 -5.13 -15.16
C ARG A 146 -9.15 -4.94 -13.68
N PHE A 147 -8.12 -4.88 -12.83
CA PHE A 147 -8.29 -4.62 -11.40
C PHE A 147 -8.88 -3.22 -11.14
N LEU A 148 -8.44 -2.21 -11.89
CA LEU A 148 -9.01 -0.87 -11.87
C LEU A 148 -10.48 -0.89 -12.28
N GLU A 149 -10.79 -1.50 -13.42
CA GLU A 149 -12.15 -1.62 -13.94
C GLU A 149 -13.09 -2.31 -12.95
N PHE A 150 -12.63 -3.40 -12.31
CA PHE A 150 -13.41 -4.09 -11.28
C PHE A 150 -13.73 -3.17 -10.09
N ARG A 151 -12.74 -2.41 -9.61
CA ARG A 151 -12.92 -1.51 -8.45
C ARG A 151 -13.72 -0.25 -8.76
N GLU A 152 -13.76 0.18 -10.01
CA GLU A 152 -14.52 1.36 -10.45
C GLU A 152 -15.87 1.02 -11.05
N SER A 153 -16.08 -0.25 -11.41
CA SER A 153 -17.40 -0.72 -11.79
C SER A 153 -18.35 -0.47 -10.62
N LYS A 154 -19.33 0.41 -10.85
CA LYS A 154 -20.51 0.44 -10.00
C LYS A 154 -21.14 -0.93 -10.15
N LEU A 155 -21.26 -1.70 -9.06
CA LEU A 155 -22.22 -2.79 -9.05
C LEU A 155 -23.56 -2.20 -9.51
N PRO A 156 -24.24 -2.82 -10.49
CA PRO A 156 -25.58 -2.41 -10.88
C PRO A 156 -26.54 -2.43 -9.69
#